data_AF-A0A516W7W1-F1
#
_entry.id   AF-A0A516W7W1-F1
#
_cell.length_a   1.000
_cell.length_b   1.000
_cell.length_c   1.000
_cell.angle_alpha   90.00
_cell.angle_beta   90.00
_cell.angle_gamma   90.00
#
_symmetry.space_group_name_H-M   'P 1'
#
loop_
_entity.id
_entity.type
_entity.pdbx_description
1 polymer ?
#
loop_
_entity_poly.entity_id
_entity_poly.type
_entity_poly.pdbx_seq_one_letter_code
_entity_poly.pdbx_strand_id
1 'polypeptide(L)'
;MAKDAPDIVGQIEFSELAVLSKLIKRRDMAFLHDVACFFEDRAFSLPVLQETQADLFAMLPENLAADERAMLHKLLAVVGYACHRQLPMFGVAS
;
A
#
# COMPACT_ATOMS: atom_id res chain seq x y z
N MET A 1 6.58 31.16 -0.88
CA MET A 1 7.38 29.94 -0.66
C MET A 1 6.40 28.81 -0.42
N ALA A 2 6.04 28.04 -1.45
CA ALA A 2 5.21 26.84 -1.29
C ALA A 2 6.14 25.72 -0.81
N LYS A 3 6.41 25.71 0.49
CA LYS A 3 7.17 24.67 1.16
C LYS A 3 6.12 23.72 1.77
N ASP A 4 6.22 22.44 1.45
CA ASP A 4 5.53 21.32 2.12
C ASP A 4 4.08 20.98 1.66
N ALA A 5 3.82 20.93 0.35
CA ALA A 5 2.67 20.13 -0.14
C ALA A 5 3.07 18.65 -0.16
N PRO A 6 2.25 17.72 0.37
CA PRO A 6 2.57 16.29 0.34
C PRO A 6 2.53 15.77 -1.11
N ASP A 7 3.50 14.93 -1.46
CA ASP A 7 3.46 14.15 -2.71
C ASP A 7 2.38 13.06 -2.58
N ILE A 8 1.24 13.24 -3.25
CA ILE A 8 0.20 12.21 -3.31
C ILE A 8 0.60 11.18 -4.36
N VAL A 9 1.03 10.00 -3.90
CA VAL A 9 1.58 8.95 -4.77
C VAL A 9 0.64 7.78 -5.02
N GLY A 10 -0.53 7.79 -4.38
CA GLY A 10 -1.59 6.82 -4.59
C GLY A 10 -2.80 7.13 -3.72
N GLN A 11 -3.94 6.56 -4.10
CA GLN A 11 -5.19 6.63 -3.37
C GLN A 11 -5.91 5.30 -3.52
N ILE A 12 -6.56 4.80 -2.47
CA ILE A 12 -7.42 3.62 -2.54
C ILE A 12 -8.87 4.09 -2.43
N GLU A 13 -9.67 3.78 -3.44
CA GLU A 13 -11.09 4.10 -3.46
C GLU A 13 -11.91 3.08 -2.67
N PHE A 14 -13.07 3.50 -2.17
CA PHE A 14 -13.99 2.60 -1.46
C PHE A 14 -14.39 1.38 -2.29
N SER A 15 -14.55 1.56 -3.61
CA SER A 15 -14.84 0.50 -4.58
C SER A 15 -13.75 -0.59 -4.62
N GLU A 16 -12.53 -0.26 -4.21
CA GLU A 16 -11.37 -1.14 -4.24
C GLU A 16 -11.16 -1.93 -2.93
N LEU A 17 -11.86 -1.59 -1.84
CA LEU A 17 -11.73 -2.26 -0.54
C LEU A 17 -12.08 -3.75 -0.61
N ALA A 18 -13.01 -4.12 -1.49
CA ALA A 18 -13.37 -5.52 -1.73
C ALA A 18 -12.19 -6.31 -2.32
N VAL A 19 -11.40 -5.69 -3.21
CA VAL A 19 -10.21 -6.31 -3.81
C VAL A 19 -9.08 -6.39 -2.80
N LEU A 20 -8.86 -5.33 -2.02
CA LEU A 20 -7.90 -5.32 -0.92
C LEU A 20 -8.17 -6.44 0.10
N SER A 21 -9.44 -6.66 0.44
CA SER A 21 -9.88 -7.76 1.32
C SER A 21 -9.55 -9.15 0.74
N LYS A 22 -9.57 -9.31 -0.59
CA LYS A 22 -9.15 -10.57 -1.23
C LYS A 22 -7.64 -10.79 -1.08
N LEU A 23 -6.84 -9.74 -1.26
CA LEU A 23 -5.38 -9.82 -1.08
C LEU A 23 -5.00 -10.17 0.36
N ILE A 24 -5.67 -9.58 1.36
CA ILE A 24 -5.47 -9.90 2.78
C ILE A 24 -5.69 -11.40 3.04
N LYS A 25 -6.72 -12.01 2.43
CA LYS A 25 -7.00 -13.44 2.58
C LYS A 25 -5.94 -14.34 1.96
N ARG A 26 -5.18 -13.84 0.96
CA ARG A 26 -4.08 -14.58 0.34
C ARG A 26 -2.81 -14.49 1.17
N ARG A 27 -2.53 -13.31 1.72
CA ARG A 27 -1.34 -13.07 2.53
C ARG A 27 -1.64 -12.11 3.66
N ASP A 28 -1.55 -12.65 4.87
CA ASP A 28 -1.82 -11.92 6.10
C ASP A 28 -0.66 -10.97 6.42
N MET A 29 -0.81 -9.71 6.02
CA MET A 29 0.18 -8.65 6.24
C MET A 29 -0.44 -7.55 7.11
N ALA A 30 0.25 -7.20 8.19
CA ALA A 30 -0.16 -6.09 9.05
C ALA A 30 -0.39 -4.80 8.25
N PHE A 31 0.49 -4.51 7.28
CA PHE A 31 0.34 -3.37 6.38
C PHE A 31 -0.99 -3.38 5.61
N LEU A 32 -1.44 -4.52 5.07
CA LEU A 32 -2.70 -4.57 4.34
C LEU A 32 -3.92 -4.38 5.25
N HIS A 33 -3.88 -4.93 6.46
CA HIS A 33 -4.92 -4.65 7.47
C HIS A 33 -4.94 -3.19 7.85
N ASP A 34 -3.77 -2.61 8.07
CA ASP A 34 -3.62 -1.20 8.39
C ASP A 34 -4.22 -0.34 7.27
N VAL A 35 -3.96 -0.69 6.00
CA VAL A 35 -4.51 -0.04 4.80
C VAL A 35 -6.02 -0.25 4.63
N ALA A 36 -6.55 -1.43 4.95
CA ALA A 36 -7.97 -1.71 4.84
C ALA A 36 -8.82 -1.06 5.95
N CYS A 37 -8.20 -0.79 7.10
CA CYS A 37 -8.85 -0.22 8.28
C CYS A 37 -8.64 1.30 8.44
N PHE A 38 -8.24 2.03 7.38
CA PHE A 38 -8.09 3.50 7.43
C PHE A 38 -9.42 4.20 7.66
N PHE A 39 -9.79 4.36 8.93
CA PHE A 39 -10.68 5.41 9.41
C PHE A 39 -9.88 6.52 10.14
N GLU A 40 -8.56 6.36 10.24
CA GLU A 40 -7.65 7.25 10.95
C GLU A 40 -6.36 7.43 10.15
N ASP A 41 -5.72 8.59 10.28
CA ASP A 41 -4.43 8.86 9.67
C ASP A 41 -3.35 7.96 10.29
N ARG A 42 -2.42 7.48 9.45
CA ARG A 42 -1.35 6.57 9.92
C ARG A 42 -0.04 6.80 9.20
N ALA A 43 1.04 6.72 9.97
CA ALA A 43 2.40 6.80 9.47
C ALA A 43 3.02 5.40 9.39
N PHE A 44 3.70 5.11 8.29
CA PHE A 44 4.50 3.91 8.09
C PHE A 44 5.98 4.29 8.00
N SER A 45 6.79 3.67 8.86
CA SER A 45 8.23 3.89 8.87
C SER A 45 8.89 3.20 7.68
N LEU A 46 10.05 3.69 7.26
CA LEU A 46 10.80 3.11 6.14
C LEU A 46 11.13 1.61 6.34
N PRO A 47 11.55 1.12 7.52
CA PRO A 47 11.77 -0.32 7.73
C PRO A 47 10.51 -1.16 7.49
N VAL A 48 9.35 -0.70 7.98
CA VAL A 48 8.06 -1.38 7.75
C VAL A 48 7.73 -1.42 6.26
N LEU A 49 8.00 -0.33 5.53
CA LEU A 49 7.76 -0.26 4.08
C LEU A 49 8.70 -1.19 3.30
N GLN A 50 9.95 -1.34 3.73
CA GLN A 50 10.91 -2.27 3.10
C GLN A 50 10.49 -3.73 3.31
N GLU A 51 10.05 -4.09 4.51
CA GLU A 51 9.49 -5.42 4.80
C GLU A 51 8.23 -5.67 3.96
N THR A 52 7.31 -4.71 3.96
CA THR A 52 6.09 -4.75 3.15
C THR A 52 6.41 -4.92 1.66
N GLN A 53 7.41 -4.20 1.15
CA GLN A 53 7.81 -4.30 -0.26
C GLN A 53 8.27 -5.72 -0.61
N ALA A 54 9.07 -6.35 0.26
CA ALA A 54 9.51 -7.72 0.07
C ALA A 54 8.32 -8.70 0.07
N ASP A 55 7.36 -8.51 0.97
CA ASP A 55 6.15 -9.33 1.03
C ASP A 55 5.28 -9.19 -0.23
N LEU A 56 5.06 -7.96 -0.70
CA LEU A 56 4.32 -7.68 -1.93
C LEU A 56 5.04 -8.28 -3.16
N PHE A 57 6.37 -8.18 -3.23
CA PHE A 57 7.13 -8.79 -4.33
C PHE A 57 6.97 -10.31 -4.37
N ALA A 58 6.94 -10.96 -3.22
CA ALA A 58 6.74 -12.39 -3.13
C ALA A 58 5.33 -12.86 -3.56
N MET A 59 4.37 -11.94 -3.74
CA MET A 59 3.05 -12.23 -4.32
C MET A 59 3.02 -12.16 -5.86
N LEU A 60 4.00 -11.54 -6.52
CA LEU A 60 4.05 -11.43 -7.99
C LEU A 60 3.91 -12.77 -8.75
N PRO A 61 4.57 -13.87 -8.34
CA PRO A 61 4.45 -15.16 -9.04
C PRO A 61 3.13 -15.88 -8.78
N GLU A 62 2.29 -15.40 -7.86
CA GLU A 62 1.02 -16.04 -7.54
C GLU A 62 0.00 -15.93 -8.68
N ASN A 63 -0.90 -16.91 -8.76
CA ASN A 63 -2.04 -16.86 -9.67
C ASN A 63 -3.15 -15.96 -9.09
N LEU A 64 -3.01 -14.65 -9.34
CA LEU A 64 -3.94 -13.60 -8.96
C LEU A 64 -4.93 -13.30 -10.09
N ALA A 65 -6.18 -13.01 -9.74
CA ALA A 65 -7.14 -12.43 -10.66
C ALA A 65 -6.67 -11.04 -11.15
N ALA A 66 -7.25 -10.56 -12.24
CA ALA A 66 -6.82 -9.31 -12.87
C ALA A 66 -6.96 -8.09 -11.94
N ASP A 67 -8.03 -8.03 -11.14
CA ASP A 67 -8.29 -7.00 -10.14
C ASP A 67 -7.28 -7.07 -8.99
N GLU A 68 -7.04 -8.27 -8.45
CA GLU A 68 -6.04 -8.53 -7.40
C GLU A 68 -4.63 -8.13 -7.86
N ARG A 69 -4.26 -8.46 -9.10
CA ARG A 69 -2.96 -8.10 -9.67
C ARG A 69 -2.81 -6.59 -9.87
N ALA A 70 -3.87 -5.91 -10.32
CA ALA A 70 -3.87 -4.45 -10.45
C ALA A 70 -3.69 -3.77 -9.08
N MET A 71 -4.38 -4.25 -8.05
CA MET A 71 -4.21 -3.75 -6.68
C MET A 71 -2.80 -4.02 -6.15
N LEU A 72 -2.24 -5.22 -6.37
CA LEU A 72 -0.86 -5.52 -5.99
C LEU A 72 0.15 -4.56 -6.63
N HIS A 73 0.02 -4.30 -7.93
CA HIS A 73 0.90 -3.35 -8.63
C HIS A 73 0.76 -1.92 -8.09
N LYS A 74 -0.47 -1.50 -7.76
CA LYS A 74 -0.74 -0.20 -7.16
C LYS A 74 -0.05 -0.06 -5.80
N LEU A 75 -0.16 -1.07 -4.93
CA LEU A 75 0.53 -1.11 -3.64
C LEU A 75 2.05 -1.11 -3.80
N LEU A 76 2.58 -1.92 -4.73
CA LEU A 76 4.01 -1.95 -5.06
C LEU A 76 4.53 -0.60 -5.58
N ALA A 77 3.75 0.12 -6.38
CA ALA A 77 4.13 1.44 -6.87
C ALA A 77 4.23 2.45 -5.71
N VAL A 78 3.26 2.46 -4.81
CA VAL A 78 3.21 3.37 -3.65
C VAL A 78 4.35 3.07 -2.67
N VAL A 79 4.46 1.81 -2.23
CA VAL A 79 5.51 1.38 -1.28
C VAL A 79 6.88 1.50 -1.94
N GLY A 80 7.01 1.12 -3.22
CA GLY A 80 8.24 1.22 -3.98
C GLY A 80 8.72 2.64 -4.17
N TYR A 81 7.82 3.61 -4.38
CA TYR A 81 8.17 5.03 -4.41
C TYR A 81 8.76 5.48 -3.07
N ALA A 82 8.09 5.17 -1.96
CA ALA A 82 8.56 5.56 -0.62
C ALA A 82 9.93 4.94 -0.30
N CYS A 83 10.12 3.65 -0.60
CA CYS A 83 11.40 2.96 -0.45
C CYS A 83 12.50 3.57 -1.33
N HIS A 84 12.20 3.87 -2.60
CA HIS A 84 13.17 4.47 -3.52
C HIS A 84 13.61 5.87 -3.07
N ARG A 85 12.67 6.66 -2.53
CA ARG A 85 12.94 8.00 -1.99
C ARG A 85 13.53 8.01 -0.58
N GLN A 86 13.57 6.86 0.09
CA GLN A 86 13.95 6.70 1.49
C GLN A 86 13.12 7.61 2.42
N LEU A 87 11.82 7.69 2.15
CA LEU A 87 10.88 8.50 2.92
C LEU A 87 9.83 7.61 3.62
N PRO A 88 9.33 8.02 4.80
CA PRO A 88 8.14 7.40 5.38
C PRO A 88 6.91 7.67 4.51
N MET A 89 5.86 6.86 4.70
CA MET A 89 4.58 7.06 4.05
C MET A 89 3.53 7.48 5.08
N PHE A 90 2.65 8.40 4.69
CA PHE A 90 1.51 8.81 5.49
C PHE A 90 0.24 8.48 4.71
N GLY A 91 -0.61 7.64 5.29
CA GLY A 91 -1.96 7.42 4.80
C GLY A 91 -2.90 8.43 5.44
N VAL A 92 -3.73 9.06 4.62
CA VAL A 92 -4.74 10.04 5.03
C VAL A 92 -6.11 9.46 4.68
N ALA A 93 -7.00 9.36 5.68
CA ALA A 93 -8.38 8.96 5.44
C ALA A 93 -9.21 10.21 5.11
N SER A 94 -9.86 10.24 3.94
CA SER A 94 -10.60 11.40 3.44
C SER A 94 -11.95 11.01 2.84
#